data_AF-A0A8T6XT47-F1
#
_entry.id   AF-A0A8T6XT47-F1
#
_cell.length_a   1.000
_cell.length_b   1.000
_cell.length_c   1.000
_cell.angle_alpha   90.00
_cell.angle_beta   90.00
_cell.angle_gamma   90.00
#
_symmetry.space_group_name_H-M   'P 1'
#
loop_
_entity.id
_entity.type
_entity.pdbx_description
1 polymer ?
#
loop_
_entity_poly.entity_id
_entity_poly.type
_entity_poly.pdbx_seq_one_letter_code
_entity_poly.pdbx_strand_id
1 'polypeptide(L)'
;MKELTKRILVAIWGIPLLLILSYLGGYYFLALVLVINGMTLFEFFSIYEKKQIYAYRWLAIFLGTAFLTFTFYNLLSESTLLICIGIILIMLFLLGKQNGVATYNMAFTLAGL
;
A
#
# COMPACT_ATOMS: atom_id res chain seq x y z
N MET A 1 24.77 14.25 15.32
CA MET A 1 24.80 12.81 15.67
C MET A 1 25.38 12.05 14.49
N LYS A 2 26.46 11.26 14.69
CA LYS A 2 27.06 10.46 13.62
C LYS A 2 26.00 9.52 13.03
N GLU A 3 25.90 9.44 11.71
CA GLU A 3 24.93 8.57 11.01
C GLU A 3 24.95 7.11 11.50
N LEU A 4 26.12 6.65 11.95
CA LEU A 4 26.29 5.36 12.65
C LEU A 4 25.38 5.19 13.88
N THR A 5 25.29 6.20 14.74
CA THR A 5 24.47 6.14 15.97
C THR A 5 22.99 6.02 15.65
N LYS A 6 22.49 6.72 14.62
CA LYS A 6 21.09 6.60 14.17
C LYS A 6 20.79 5.19 13.66
N ARG A 7 21.68 4.62 12.83
CA ARG A 7 21.52 3.27 12.28
C ARG A 7 21.48 2.20 13.37
N ILE A 8 22.37 2.31 14.36
CA ILE A 8 22.43 1.38 15.49
C ILE A 8 21.16 1.46 16.34
N LEU A 9 20.67 2.68 16.63
CA LEU A 9 19.42 2.85 17.37
C LEU A 9 18.22 2.25 16.63
N VAL A 10 18.10 2.49 15.32
CA VAL A 10 17.01 1.90 14.53
C VAL A 10 17.12 0.38 14.46
N ALA A 11 18.32 -0.19 14.38
CA ALA A 11 18.49 -1.64 14.38
C ALA A 11 18.14 -2.28 15.73
N ILE A 12 18.56 -1.67 16.85
CA ILE A 12 18.31 -2.18 18.20
C ILE A 12 16.83 -2.10 18.57
N TRP A 13 16.10 -1.08 18.11
CA TRP A 13 14.69 -0.92 18.46
C TRP A 13 13.75 -1.46 17.38
N GLY A 14 14.05 -1.23 16.11
CA GLY A 14 13.20 -1.59 14.99
C GLY A 14 13.09 -3.10 14.81
N ILE A 15 14.21 -3.83 14.85
CA ILE A 15 14.19 -5.29 14.64
C ILE A 15 13.41 -5.99 15.77
N PRO A 16 13.67 -5.74 17.06
CA PRO A 16 12.90 -6.38 18.13
C PRO A 16 11.43 -5.99 18.10
N LEU A 17 11.10 -4.72 17.81
CA LEU A 17 9.72 -4.28 17.70
C LEU A 17 8.97 -5.05 16.60
N LEU A 18 9.57 -5.19 15.42
CA LEU A 18 9.00 -5.96 14.31
C LEU A 18 8.78 -7.42 14.70
N LEU A 19 9.76 -8.04 15.36
CA LEU A 19 9.66 -9.43 15.82
C LEU A 19 8.55 -9.60 16.87
N ILE A 20 8.46 -8.71 17.86
CA ILE A 20 7.44 -8.77 18.92
C ILE A 20 6.04 -8.62 18.32
N LEU A 21 5.83 -7.61 17.46
CA LEU A 21 4.53 -7.37 16.83
C LEU A 21 4.12 -8.53 15.90
N SER A 22 5.09 -9.15 15.22
CA SER A 22 4.87 -10.34 14.40
C SER A 22 4.55 -11.57 15.24
N TYR A 23 5.20 -11.73 16.40
CA TYR A 23 4.97 -12.85 17.32
C TYR A 23 3.61 -12.77 18.02
N LEU A 24 3.18 -11.57 18.43
CA LEU A 24 1.87 -11.35 19.06
C LEU A 24 0.71 -11.64 18.10
N GLY A 25 0.94 -11.49 16.79
CA GLY A 25 -0.07 -11.76 15.76
C GLY A 25 -1.32 -10.87 15.88
N GLY A 26 -2.40 -11.30 15.24
CA GLY A 26 -3.71 -10.65 15.32
C GLY A 26 -3.68 -9.18 14.91
N TYR A 27 -4.31 -8.32 15.73
CA TYR A 27 -4.41 -6.88 15.46
C TYR A 27 -3.07 -6.14 15.50
N TYR A 28 -2.09 -6.63 16.28
CA TYR A 28 -0.75 -6.02 16.36
C TYR A 28 0.01 -6.22 15.05
N PHE A 29 -0.06 -7.42 14.49
CA PHE A 29 0.52 -7.72 13.19
C PHE A 29 -0.19 -6.98 12.07
N LEU A 30 -1.53 -6.90 12.12
CA LEU A 30 -2.30 -6.11 11.15
C LEU A 30 -1.88 -4.63 11.15
N ALA A 31 -1.76 -4.02 12.32
CA ALA A 31 -1.33 -2.62 12.45
C ALA A 31 0.07 -2.40 11.86
N LEU A 32 1.01 -3.32 12.14
CA LEU A 32 2.36 -3.29 11.56
C LEU A 32 2.29 -3.34 10.04
N VAL A 33 1.53 -4.29 9.48
CA VAL A 33 1.41 -4.46 8.02
C VAL A 33 0.77 -3.24 7.36
N LEU A 34 -0.26 -2.65 7.98
CA LEU A 34 -0.90 -1.43 7.47
C LEU A 34 0.05 -0.23 7.47
N VAL A 35 0.85 -0.06 8.52
CA VAL A 35 1.85 1.02 8.59
C VAL A 35 2.91 0.83 7.51
N ILE A 36 3.45 -0.38 7.37
CA ILE A 36 4.45 -0.68 6.33
C ILE A 36 3.86 -0.48 4.94
N ASN A 37 2.63 -0.95 4.69
CA ASN A 37 1.95 -0.78 3.42
C ASN A 37 1.77 0.71 3.07
N GLY A 38 1.24 1.51 3.99
CA GLY A 38 1.05 2.94 3.78
C GLY A 38 2.36 3.69 3.49
N MET A 39 3.43 3.40 4.26
CA MET A 39 4.75 3.99 4.05
C MET A 39 5.34 3.58 2.68
N THR A 40 5.30 2.30 2.35
CA THR A 40 5.85 1.75 1.11
C THR A 40 5.12 2.32 -0.10
N LEU A 41 3.78 2.39 -0.05
CA LEU A 41 2.98 2.97 -1.13
C LEU A 41 3.25 4.46 -1.29
N PHE A 42 3.36 5.20 -0.20
CA PHE A 42 3.66 6.62 -0.26
C PHE A 42 5.01 6.87 -0.98
N GLU A 43 6.04 6.11 -0.62
CA GLU A 43 7.35 6.20 -1.23
C GLU A 43 7.35 5.72 -2.69
N PHE A 44 6.66 4.61 -2.98
CA PHE A 44 6.45 4.10 -4.33
C PHE A 44 5.88 5.18 -5.25
N PHE A 45 4.77 5.81 -4.88
CA PHE A 45 4.17 6.87 -5.68
C PHE A 45 5.06 8.12 -5.80
N SER A 46 5.80 8.48 -4.75
CA SER A 46 6.73 9.62 -4.79
C SER A 46 7.86 9.43 -5.82
N ILE A 47 8.32 8.19 -6.02
CA ILE A 47 9.33 7.86 -7.04
C ILE A 47 8.79 8.08 -8.46
N TYR A 48 7.53 7.70 -8.71
CA TYR A 48 6.91 7.82 -10.04
C TYR A 48 6.40 9.22 -10.36
N GLU A 49 6.04 10.00 -9.35
CA GLU A 49 5.71 11.42 -9.50
C GLU A 49 6.88 12.20 -10.12
N LYS A 50 8.13 11.86 -9.75
CA LYS A 50 9.34 12.42 -10.36
C LYS A 50 9.50 12.06 -11.85
N LYS A 51 8.80 11.03 -12.33
CA LYS A 51 8.77 10.61 -13.75
C LYS A 51 7.58 11.18 -14.52
N GLN A 52 6.88 12.19 -13.98
CA GLN A 52 5.66 12.78 -14.57
C GLN A 52 4.50 11.77 -14.70
N ILE A 53 4.50 10.73 -13.86
CA ILE A 53 3.41 9.75 -13.76
C ILE A 53 2.58 10.10 -12.54
N TYR A 54 1.32 10.46 -12.77
CA TYR A 54 0.40 10.95 -11.76
C TYR A 54 -0.67 9.88 -11.48
N ALA A 55 -0.22 8.79 -10.85
CA ALA A 55 -1.11 7.74 -10.35
C ALA A 55 -1.90 8.24 -9.12
N TYR A 56 -3.08 7.68 -8.89
CA TYR A 56 -3.96 8.11 -7.79
C TYR A 56 -3.51 7.52 -6.46
N ARG A 57 -2.48 8.13 -5.86
CA ARG A 57 -1.83 7.71 -4.60
C ARG A 57 -2.82 7.38 -3.49
N TRP A 58 -3.76 8.30 -3.22
CA TRP A 58 -4.72 8.13 -2.12
C TRP A 58 -5.69 6.97 -2.35
N LEU A 59 -6.11 6.78 -3.60
CA LEU A 59 -7.00 5.69 -3.96
C LEU A 59 -6.30 4.33 -3.82
N ALA A 60 -5.06 4.23 -4.27
CA ALA A 60 -4.26 3.00 -4.10
C ALA A 60 -3.98 2.68 -2.63
N ILE A 61 -3.60 3.67 -1.81
CA ILE A 61 -3.39 3.47 -0.36
C ILE A 61 -4.67 3.02 0.32
N PHE A 62 -5.81 3.66 0.01
CA PHE A 62 -7.09 3.27 0.61
C PHE A 62 -7.52 1.86 0.18
N LEU A 63 -7.41 1.53 -1.10
CA LEU A 63 -7.79 0.20 -1.58
C LEU A 63 -6.83 -0.89 -1.10
N GLY A 64 -5.53 -0.65 -1.07
CA GLY A 64 -4.55 -1.60 -0.54
C GLY A 64 -4.73 -1.86 0.96
N THR A 65 -4.99 -0.81 1.75
CA THR A 65 -5.31 -0.97 3.18
C THR A 65 -6.65 -1.68 3.40
N ALA A 66 -7.69 -1.33 2.63
CA ALA A 66 -8.98 -2.02 2.68
C ALA A 66 -8.82 -3.51 2.32
N PHE A 67 -8.08 -3.83 1.25
CA PHE A 67 -7.79 -5.20 0.83
C PHE A 67 -7.13 -5.99 1.96
N LEU A 68 -6.06 -5.46 2.57
CA LEU A 68 -5.39 -6.09 3.71
C LEU A 68 -6.33 -6.35 4.89
N THR A 69 -7.22 -5.40 5.21
CA THR A 69 -8.21 -5.59 6.28
C THR A 69 -9.24 -6.67 5.93
N PHE A 70 -9.75 -6.72 4.69
CA PHE A 70 -10.67 -7.77 4.26
C PHE A 70 -10.02 -9.16 4.33
N THR A 71 -8.73 -9.25 3.97
CA THR A 71 -7.97 -10.50 4.08
C THR A 71 -7.85 -10.95 5.53
N PHE A 72 -7.59 -10.03 6.46
CA PHE A 72 -7.47 -10.34 7.89
C PHE A 72 -8.76 -10.93 8.49
N TYR A 73 -9.92 -10.44 8.06
CA TYR A 73 -11.22 -10.94 8.53
C TYR A 73 -11.72 -12.17 7.75
N ASN A 74 -10.92 -12.76 6.85
CA ASN A 74 -11.33 -13.85 5.94
C ASN A 74 -12.59 -13.52 5.11
N LEU A 75 -12.94 -12.25 4.94
CA LEU A 75 -14.08 -11.79 4.14
C LEU A 75 -13.78 -11.85 2.64
N LEU A 76 -12.53 -12.16 2.26
CA LEU A 76 -12.09 -12.19 0.89
C LEU A 76 -12.82 -13.27 0.09
N SER A 77 -13.03 -14.49 0.62
CA SER A 77 -13.64 -15.59 -0.17
C SER A 77 -15.03 -15.23 -0.69
N GLU A 78 -15.86 -14.63 0.16
CA GLU A 78 -17.23 -14.21 -0.18
C GLU A 78 -17.25 -12.93 -1.02
N SER A 79 -16.26 -12.05 -0.84
CA SER A 79 -16.26 -10.71 -1.43
C SER A 79 -15.33 -10.54 -2.64
N THR A 80 -14.56 -11.58 -3.03
CA THR A 80 -13.54 -11.50 -4.09
C THR A 80 -14.12 -10.98 -5.39
N LEU A 81 -15.29 -11.49 -5.79
CA LEU A 81 -15.94 -11.11 -7.05
C LEU A 81 -16.34 -9.62 -7.03
N LEU A 82 -16.84 -9.13 -5.89
CA LEU A 82 -17.25 -7.75 -5.70
C LEU A 82 -16.04 -6.79 -5.67
N ILE A 83 -14.93 -7.20 -5.05
CA ILE A 83 -13.67 -6.45 -5.03
C ILE A 83 -13.11 -6.33 -6.45
N CYS A 84 -13.06 -7.44 -7.20
CA CYS A 84 -12.59 -7.43 -8.59
C CYS A 84 -13.44 -6.51 -9.48
N ILE A 85 -14.77 -6.58 -9.38
CA ILE A 85 -15.68 -5.69 -10.11
C ILE A 85 -15.42 -4.22 -9.72
N GLY A 86 -15.25 -3.94 -8.43
CA GLY A 86 -14.94 -2.61 -7.92
C GLY A 86 -13.65 -2.03 -8.51
N ILE A 87 -12.58 -2.84 -8.56
CA ILE A 87 -11.30 -2.44 -9.17
C ILE A 87 -11.49 -2.12 -10.65
N ILE A 88 -12.19 -2.98 -11.40
CA ILE A 88 -12.44 -2.76 -12.84
C ILE A 88 -13.23 -1.47 -13.09
N LEU A 89 -14.28 -1.20 -12.30
CA LEU A 89 -15.07 0.02 -12.42
C LEU A 89 -14.23 1.27 -12.12
N ILE A 90 -13.40 1.20 -11.09
CA ILE A 90 -12.47 2.28 -10.75
C ILE A 90 -11.47 2.52 -11.88
N MET A 91 -10.95 1.46 -12.52
CA MET A 91 -10.06 1.60 -13.67
C MET A 91 -10.75 2.21 -14.89
N LEU A 92 -11.97 1.80 -15.21
CA LEU A 92 -12.76 2.40 -16.29
C LEU A 92 -13.01 3.88 -16.04
N PHE A 93 -13.27 4.26 -14.79
CA PHE A 93 -13.41 5.66 -14.39
C PHE A 93 -12.10 6.45 -14.54
N LEU A 94 -10.97 5.84 -14.16
CA LEU A 94 -9.64 6.43 -14.26
C LEU A 94 -9.21 6.65 -15.72
N LEU A 95 -9.64 5.77 -16.63
CA LEU A 95 -9.35 5.82 -18.06
C LEU A 95 -9.92 7.07 -18.74
N GLY A 96 -11.10 7.54 -18.33
CA GLY A 96 -11.75 8.71 -18.92
C GLY A 96 -11.18 10.06 -18.50
N LYS A 97 -10.37 10.12 -17.42
CA LYS A 97 -10.02 11.39 -16.75
C LYS A 97 -8.59 11.88 -17.03
N GLN A 98 -7.78 11.19 -17.84
CA GLN A 98 -6.35 11.47 -17.94
C GLN A 98 -5.83 11.69 -19.37
N ASN A 99 -5.21 12.85 -19.58
CA ASN A 99 -4.64 13.31 -20.84
C ASN A 99 -3.36 12.52 -21.20
N GLY A 100 -3.46 11.57 -22.14
CA GLY A 100 -2.32 10.97 -22.85
C GLY A 100 -1.43 9.97 -22.10
N VAL A 101 -1.39 10.00 -20.75
CA VAL A 101 -0.60 9.07 -19.90
C VAL A 101 -1.46 8.09 -19.09
N ALA A 102 -2.73 7.93 -19.47
CA ALA A 102 -3.73 7.14 -18.75
C ALA A 102 -3.26 5.69 -18.51
N THR A 103 -2.65 5.04 -19.51
CA THR A 103 -2.16 3.66 -19.41
C THR A 103 -1.11 3.49 -18.32
N TYR A 104 -0.14 4.41 -18.25
CA TYR A 104 0.90 4.37 -17.22
C TYR A 104 0.30 4.60 -15.83
N ASN A 105 -0.53 5.61 -15.68
CA ASN A 105 -1.15 5.92 -14.39
C ASN A 105 -2.02 4.77 -13.88
N MET A 106 -2.77 4.09 -14.76
CA MET A 106 -3.53 2.89 -14.40
C MET A 106 -2.63 1.72 -14.02
N ALA A 107 -1.59 1.44 -14.80
CA ALA A 107 -0.65 0.36 -14.49
C ALA A 107 0.05 0.56 -13.13
N PHE A 108 0.49 1.79 -12.82
CA PHE A 108 1.12 2.09 -11.54
C PHE A 108 0.13 2.16 -10.37
N THR A 109 -1.15 2.47 -10.62
CA THR A 109 -2.19 2.37 -9.60
C THR A 109 -2.49 0.90 -9.27
N LEU A 110 -2.51 0.01 -10.27
CA LEU A 110 -2.62 -1.44 -10.07
C LEU A 110 -1.39 -2.03 -9.39
N ALA A 111 -0.19 -1.61 -9.77
CA ALA A 111 1.05 -2.13 -9.17
C ALA A 111 1.19 -1.78 -7.68
N GLY A 112 0.48 -0.73 -7.22
CA GLY A 112 0.40 -0.35 -5.81
C GLY A 112 -0.80 -0.96 -5.06
N LEU A 113 -1.57 -1.84 -5.69
CA LEU A 113 -2.75 -2.50 -5.12
C LEU A 113 -2.41 -3.96 -4.83
#